data_AF-A0A829NCD8-F1
#
_entry.id   AF-A0A829NCD8-F1
#
_cell.length_a   1.000
_cell.length_b   1.000
_cell.length_c   1.000
_cell.angle_alpha   90.00
_cell.angle_beta   90.00
_cell.angle_gamma   90.00
#
_symmetry.space_group_name_H-M   'P 1'
#
loop_
_entity.id
_entity.type
_entity.pdbx_description
1 polymer ?
#
loop_
_entity_poly.entity_id
_entity_poly.type
_entity_poly.pdbx_seq_one_letter_code
_entity_poly.pdbx_strand_id
1 'polypeptide(L)'
;MRLKIAALALALSVATPAFSQESAIIGAWRMISLEAGAEGNLKPVPYSGQVIFTEAGTLSVQAQNPDPKAPDTPYTANGYEAYYGPVAINDKDKTFVITIESSLVRNLVGKSMKRKFEVSDNKLVLTPDNPAEGWRVTYERY
;
A
#
# COMPACT_ATOMS: atom_id res chain seq x y z
N MET A 1 70.41 9.66 19.42
CA MET A 1 69.25 8.81 19.05
C MET A 1 68.15 9.75 18.52
N ARG A 2 67.88 9.76 17.21
CA ARG A 2 66.88 10.66 16.59
C ARG A 2 65.60 9.87 16.32
N LEU A 3 64.53 10.16 17.06
CA LEU A 3 63.22 9.53 16.87
C LEU A 3 62.49 10.25 15.72
N LYS A 4 62.20 9.54 14.63
CA LYS A 4 61.36 10.02 13.53
C LYS A 4 59.90 9.70 13.86
N ILE A 5 59.08 10.73 14.07
CA ILE A 5 57.62 10.57 14.22
C ILE A 5 57.02 10.59 12.82
N ALA A 6 56.51 9.44 12.36
CA ALA A 6 55.72 9.36 11.14
C ALA A 6 54.26 9.66 11.49
N ALA A 7 53.71 10.71 10.90
CA ALA A 7 52.29 11.06 11.01
C ALA A 7 51.48 10.19 10.05
N LEU A 8 50.59 9.35 10.60
CA LEU A 8 49.65 8.55 9.83
C LEU A 8 48.37 9.37 9.62
N ALA A 9 48.14 9.84 8.40
CA ALA A 9 46.93 10.57 8.04
C ALA A 9 45.76 9.58 7.83
N LEU A 10 44.78 9.60 8.73
CA LEU A 10 43.54 8.85 8.59
C LEU A 10 42.61 9.57 7.61
N ALA A 11 42.40 9.01 6.42
CA ALA A 11 41.39 9.50 5.50
C ALA A 11 40.00 9.08 6.00
N LEU A 12 39.19 10.05 6.42
CA LEU A 12 37.78 9.85 6.76
C LEU A 12 36.95 9.81 5.47
N SER A 13 36.55 8.61 5.07
CA SER A 13 35.55 8.40 4.02
C SER A 13 34.21 8.95 4.51
N VAL A 14 33.75 10.06 3.93
CA VAL A 14 32.42 10.59 4.23
C VAL A 14 31.41 9.71 3.49
N ALA A 15 30.81 8.75 4.19
CA ALA A 15 29.67 8.01 3.65
C ALA A 15 28.51 8.99 3.53
N THR A 16 28.16 9.37 2.31
CA THR A 16 26.90 10.10 2.07
C THR A 16 25.76 9.18 2.50
N PRO A 17 24.90 9.59 3.44
CA PRO A 17 23.70 8.81 3.73
C PRO A 17 22.94 8.68 2.42
N ALA A 18 22.67 7.44 2.01
CA ALA A 18 21.69 7.20 0.97
C ALA A 18 20.37 7.74 1.53
N PHE A 19 19.89 8.86 1.00
CA PHE A 19 18.51 9.26 1.21
C PHE A 19 17.68 8.07 0.71
N SER A 20 17.09 7.33 1.63
CA SER A 20 16.07 6.34 1.29
C SER A 20 14.97 7.15 0.62
N GLN A 21 14.88 7.07 -0.70
CA GLN A 21 13.78 7.68 -1.43
C GLN A 21 12.51 7.00 -0.92
N GLU A 22 11.73 7.75 -0.16
CA GLU A 22 10.47 7.27 0.39
C GLU A 22 9.56 6.86 -0.77
N SER A 23 8.93 5.69 -0.65
CA SER A 23 8.09 5.17 -1.73
C SER A 23 6.96 6.16 -2.02
N ALA A 24 6.71 6.42 -3.30
CA ALA A 24 5.68 7.38 -3.72
C ALA A 24 4.26 7.00 -3.22
N ILE A 25 4.04 5.74 -2.84
CA ILE A 25 2.76 5.25 -2.30
C ILE A 25 2.54 5.66 -0.84
N ILE A 26 3.59 6.06 -0.10
CA ILE A 26 3.44 6.50 1.29
C ILE A 26 2.55 7.76 1.35
N GLY A 27 1.65 7.79 2.33
CA GLY A 27 0.68 8.86 2.55
C GLY A 27 -0.75 8.35 2.69
N ALA A 28 -1.66 9.30 2.84
CA ALA A 28 -3.09 9.05 2.92
C ALA A 28 -3.76 9.34 1.57
N TRP A 29 -4.68 8.47 1.18
CA TRP A 29 -5.32 8.48 -0.14
C TRP A 29 -6.83 8.31 -0.01
N ARG A 30 -7.60 9.21 -0.60
CA ARG A 30 -9.07 9.19 -0.65
C ARG A 30 -9.55 8.47 -1.91
N MET A 31 -10.48 7.53 -1.76
CA MET A 31 -11.04 6.79 -2.90
C MET A 31 -11.87 7.74 -3.77
N ILE A 32 -11.62 7.73 -5.08
CA ILE A 32 -12.39 8.49 -6.08
C ILE A 32 -13.12 7.57 -7.06
N SER A 33 -12.68 6.33 -7.22
CA SER A 33 -13.42 5.31 -7.95
C SER A 33 -13.08 3.90 -7.47
N LEU A 34 -14.10 3.04 -7.44
CA LEU A 34 -13.97 1.58 -7.36
C LEU A 34 -14.72 0.98 -8.54
N GLU A 35 -14.06 0.08 -9.25
CA GLU A 35 -14.66 -0.75 -10.28
C GLU A 35 -14.44 -2.22 -9.95
N ALA A 36 -15.46 -3.06 -10.12
CA ALA A 36 -15.37 -4.50 -9.91
C ALA A 36 -16.17 -5.28 -10.96
N GLY A 37 -15.76 -6.50 -11.25
CA GLY A 37 -16.39 -7.35 -12.26
C GLY A 37 -15.43 -8.38 -12.84
N ALA A 38 -15.80 -9.01 -13.94
CA ALA A 38 -14.90 -9.90 -14.66
C ALA A 38 -13.77 -9.12 -15.36
N GLU A 39 -12.63 -9.77 -15.59
CA GLU A 39 -11.53 -9.19 -16.36
C GLU A 39 -12.03 -8.69 -17.73
N GLY A 40 -11.67 -7.46 -18.08
CA GLY A 40 -12.15 -6.78 -19.30
C GLY A 40 -13.56 -6.19 -19.23
N ASN A 41 -14.31 -6.39 -18.13
CA ASN A 41 -15.66 -5.84 -17.95
C ASN A 41 -15.92 -5.41 -16.49
N LEU A 42 -15.04 -4.55 -15.96
CA LEU A 42 -15.26 -3.93 -14.65
C LEU A 42 -16.42 -2.92 -14.74
N LYS A 43 -17.20 -2.81 -13.66
CA LYS A 43 -18.29 -1.85 -13.52
C LYS A 43 -18.09 -1.00 -12.27
N PRO A 44 -18.48 0.28 -12.28
CA PRO A 44 -18.44 1.11 -11.08
C PRO A 44 -19.23 0.48 -9.93
N VAL A 45 -18.64 0.51 -8.74
CA VAL A 45 -19.28 0.10 -7.49
C VAL A 45 -19.27 1.32 -6.57
N PRO A 46 -20.38 1.65 -5.88
CA PRO A 46 -20.52 2.94 -5.19
C PRO A 46 -19.77 3.01 -3.85
N TYR A 47 -18.54 2.49 -3.76
CA TYR A 47 -17.78 2.59 -2.52
C TYR A 47 -17.12 3.95 -2.38
N SER A 48 -17.02 4.41 -1.14
CA SER A 48 -16.16 5.50 -0.72
C SER A 48 -15.21 5.01 0.36
N GLY A 49 -14.09 5.67 0.58
CA GLY A 49 -13.13 5.19 1.57
C GLY A 49 -11.76 5.82 1.43
N GLN A 50 -10.78 5.18 2.07
CA GLN A 50 -9.40 5.59 2.06
C GLN A 50 -8.45 4.40 2.22
N VAL A 51 -7.22 4.60 1.75
CA VAL A 51 -6.08 3.76 2.10
C VAL A 51 -4.95 4.65 2.60
N ILE A 52 -4.30 4.23 3.68
CA ILE A 52 -3.18 4.95 4.28
C ILE A 52 -1.98 4.01 4.32
N PHE A 53 -0.87 4.45 3.75
CA PHE A 53 0.44 3.83 3.88
C PHE A 53 1.30 4.73 4.76
N THR A 54 1.91 4.18 5.81
CA THR A 54 2.72 4.97 6.75
C THR A 54 4.22 4.72 6.54
N GLU A 55 5.04 5.71 6.88
CA GLU A 55 6.51 5.57 6.96
C GLU A 55 6.95 4.44 7.90
N ALA A 56 6.13 4.12 8.92
CA ALA A 56 6.37 3.05 9.86
C ALA A 56 6.15 1.63 9.27
N GLY A 57 5.80 1.53 7.98
CA GLY A 57 5.61 0.24 7.31
C GLY A 57 4.26 -0.40 7.63
N THR A 58 3.22 0.40 7.87
CA THR A 58 1.84 -0.09 8.05
C THR A 58 0.91 0.41 6.97
N LEU A 59 -0.12 -0.39 6.69
CA LEU A 59 -1.22 -0.06 5.80
C LEU A 59 -2.53 -0.16 6.56
N SER A 60 -3.45 0.77 6.34
CA SER A 60 -4.84 0.71 6.81
C SER A 60 -5.82 1.01 5.67
N VAL A 61 -6.86 0.19 5.54
CA VAL A 61 -7.92 0.34 4.55
C VAL A 61 -9.25 0.50 5.27
N GLN A 62 -10.06 1.44 4.78
CA GLN A 62 -11.47 1.55 5.10
C GLN A 62 -12.24 1.85 3.81
N ALA A 63 -13.28 1.10 3.52
CA ALA A 63 -14.18 1.40 2.41
C ALA A 63 -15.62 1.00 2.75
N GLN A 64 -16.58 1.74 2.22
CA GLN A 64 -18.00 1.57 2.52
C GLN A 64 -18.85 1.67 1.28
N ASN A 65 -19.72 0.70 1.08
CA ASN A 65 -20.92 0.84 0.25
C ASN A 65 -21.99 1.63 1.01
N PRO A 66 -22.59 2.68 0.42
CA PRO A 66 -23.68 3.42 1.06
C PRO A 66 -24.97 2.60 1.16
N ASP A 67 -25.12 1.52 0.39
CA ASP A 67 -26.26 0.61 0.51
C ASP A 67 -26.10 -0.29 1.75
N PRO A 68 -26.94 -0.14 2.79
CA PRO A 68 -26.88 -0.97 3.99
C PRO A 68 -27.23 -2.45 3.73
N LYS A 69 -27.72 -2.77 2.52
CA LYS A 69 -28.02 -4.14 2.06
C LYS A 69 -26.99 -4.66 1.07
N ALA A 70 -25.87 -3.97 0.87
CA ALA A 70 -24.79 -4.44 0.03
C ALA A 70 -24.35 -5.84 0.49
N PRO A 71 -24.27 -6.82 -0.42
CA PRO A 71 -23.91 -8.18 -0.07
C PRO A 71 -22.47 -8.24 0.44
N ASP A 72 -22.21 -9.16 1.37
CA ASP A 72 -20.86 -9.46 1.81
C ASP A 72 -20.00 -9.95 0.63
N THR A 73 -18.73 -9.56 0.67
CA THR A 73 -17.71 -9.99 -0.30
C THR A 73 -16.57 -10.69 0.45
N PRO A 74 -15.56 -11.24 -0.24
CA PRO A 74 -14.37 -11.76 0.44
C PRO A 74 -13.66 -10.74 1.35
N TYR A 75 -13.90 -9.43 1.15
CA TYR A 75 -13.24 -8.34 1.88
C TYR A 75 -14.19 -7.49 2.72
N THR A 76 -15.51 -7.67 2.59
CA THR A 76 -16.50 -6.80 3.27
C THR A 76 -17.49 -7.60 4.09
N ALA A 77 -17.94 -6.99 5.19
CA ALA A 77 -19.10 -7.43 5.94
C ALA A 77 -20.07 -6.25 6.11
N ASN A 78 -21.36 -6.45 5.85
CA ASN A 78 -22.39 -5.41 5.85
C ASN A 78 -21.99 -4.17 5.03
N GLY A 79 -21.43 -4.39 3.84
CA GLY A 79 -20.99 -3.32 2.94
C GLY A 79 -19.77 -2.53 3.40
N TYR A 80 -19.09 -2.91 4.49
CA TYR A 80 -17.90 -2.24 5.00
C TYR A 80 -16.65 -3.12 4.86
N GLU A 81 -15.56 -2.54 4.41
CA GLU A 81 -14.21 -3.10 4.38
C GLU A 81 -13.38 -2.38 5.44
N ALA A 82 -12.71 -3.13 6.31
CA ALA A 82 -11.74 -2.57 7.23
C ALA A 82 -10.69 -3.62 7.58
N TYR A 83 -9.43 -3.27 7.35
CA TYR A 83 -8.29 -4.02 7.87
C TYR A 83 -7.04 -3.14 7.96
N TYR A 84 -6.09 -3.59 8.76
CA TYR A 84 -4.76 -3.00 8.80
C TYR A 84 -3.69 -4.05 9.10
N GLY A 85 -2.44 -3.69 8.86
CA GLY A 85 -1.28 -4.49 9.26
C GLY A 85 0.03 -3.98 8.66
N PRO A 86 1.14 -4.71 8.88
CA PRO A 86 2.43 -4.40 8.27
C PRO A 86 2.41 -4.60 6.75
N VAL A 87 3.05 -3.69 6.03
CA VAL A 87 3.15 -3.71 4.56
C VAL A 87 4.60 -3.70 4.10
N ALA A 88 4.94 -4.62 3.20
CA ALA A 88 6.22 -4.63 2.49
C ALA A 88 6.02 -4.06 1.08
N ILE A 89 6.70 -2.97 0.76
CA ILE A 89 6.58 -2.26 -0.53
C ILE A 89 7.80 -2.60 -1.40
N ASN A 90 7.56 -2.86 -2.68
CA ASN A 90 8.58 -3.06 -3.70
C ASN A 90 8.32 -2.07 -4.86
N ASP A 91 9.03 -0.94 -4.84
CA ASP A 91 8.91 0.13 -5.83
C ASP A 91 9.38 -0.25 -7.23
N LYS A 92 10.30 -1.22 -7.33
CA LYS A 92 10.83 -1.70 -8.61
C LYS A 92 9.77 -2.50 -9.36
N ASP A 93 9.12 -3.42 -8.65
CA ASP A 93 8.10 -4.30 -9.23
C ASP A 93 6.70 -3.66 -9.18
N LYS A 94 6.58 -2.47 -8.56
CA LYS A 94 5.31 -1.76 -8.39
C LYS A 94 4.27 -2.61 -7.69
N THR A 95 4.70 -3.28 -6.62
CA THR A 95 3.84 -4.14 -5.79
C THR A 95 4.03 -3.88 -4.31
N PHE A 96 3.02 -4.23 -3.52
CA PHE A 96 3.16 -4.33 -2.07
C PHE A 96 2.50 -5.62 -1.57
N VAL A 97 2.93 -6.08 -0.40
CA VAL A 97 2.33 -7.21 0.32
C VAL A 97 1.93 -6.75 1.70
N ILE A 98 0.62 -6.77 1.99
CA ILE A 98 0.08 -6.53 3.34
C ILE A 98 -0.07 -7.88 4.05
N THR A 99 0.39 -7.97 5.30
CA THR A 99 0.01 -9.07 6.20
C THR A 99 -1.06 -8.55 7.15
N ILE A 100 -2.25 -9.15 7.11
CA ILE A 100 -3.43 -8.62 7.80
C ILE A 100 -3.34 -8.96 9.29
N GLU A 101 -3.22 -7.93 10.13
CA GLU A 101 -3.14 -8.08 11.59
C GLU A 101 -4.55 -8.05 12.21
N SER A 102 -5.41 -7.16 11.72
CA SER A 102 -6.80 -7.04 12.16
C SER A 102 -7.70 -6.75 10.97
N SER A 103 -8.92 -7.29 11.01
CA SER A 103 -9.91 -7.15 9.94
C SER A 103 -11.32 -7.28 10.49
N LEU A 104 -12.26 -6.58 9.85
CA LEU A 104 -13.70 -6.79 10.04
C LEU A 104 -14.10 -8.20 9.59
N VAL A 105 -13.60 -8.66 8.44
CA VAL A 105 -13.77 -10.03 7.97
C VAL A 105 -12.68 -10.90 8.61
N ARG A 106 -13.04 -11.63 9.67
CA ARG A 106 -12.08 -12.34 10.56
C ARG A 106 -11.22 -13.39 9.86
N ASN A 107 -11.71 -14.03 8.80
CA ASN A 107 -10.97 -15.05 8.06
C ASN A 107 -9.78 -14.50 7.24
N LEU A 108 -9.61 -13.18 7.20
CA LEU A 108 -8.48 -12.50 6.58
C LEU A 108 -7.28 -12.38 7.51
N VAL A 109 -7.47 -12.43 8.83
CA VAL A 109 -6.39 -12.26 9.80
C VAL A 109 -5.29 -13.31 9.59
N GLY A 110 -4.04 -12.86 9.56
CA GLY A 110 -2.86 -13.68 9.30
C GLY A 110 -2.56 -13.96 7.82
N LYS A 111 -3.46 -13.58 6.89
CA LYS A 111 -3.20 -13.74 5.45
C LYS A 111 -2.32 -12.61 4.92
N SER A 112 -1.52 -12.94 3.92
CA SER A 112 -0.80 -11.96 3.12
C SER A 112 -1.50 -11.73 1.78
N MET A 113 -1.67 -10.47 1.38
CA MET A 113 -2.24 -10.10 0.08
C MET A 113 -1.24 -9.27 -0.71
N LYS A 114 -0.88 -9.74 -1.89
CA LYS A 114 -0.03 -8.99 -2.83
C LYS A 114 -0.91 -8.17 -3.78
N ARG A 115 -0.58 -6.90 -3.93
CA ARG A 115 -1.28 -5.93 -4.77
C ARG A 115 -0.30 -5.19 -5.66
N LYS A 116 -0.78 -4.74 -6.81
CA LYS A 116 -0.05 -3.85 -7.72
C LYS A 116 -0.46 -2.41 -7.46
N PHE A 117 0.47 -1.49 -7.64
CA PHE A 117 0.21 -0.07 -7.48
C PHE A 117 0.85 0.75 -8.58
N GLU A 118 0.19 1.82 -8.98
CA GLU A 118 0.76 2.86 -9.84
C GLU A 118 0.50 4.21 -9.17
N VAL A 119 1.56 5.01 -9.04
CA VAL A 119 1.45 6.39 -8.56
C VAL A 119 1.84 7.31 -9.71
N SER A 120 0.94 8.23 -10.06
CA SER A 120 1.20 9.30 -11.02
C SER A 120 0.57 10.59 -10.51
N ASP A 121 1.38 11.65 -10.41
CA ASP A 121 1.01 12.91 -9.78
C ASP A 121 0.39 12.68 -8.37
N ASN A 122 -0.86 13.10 -8.19
CA ASN A 122 -1.63 12.93 -6.96
C ASN A 122 -2.62 11.76 -7.03
N LYS A 123 -2.41 10.79 -7.91
CA LYS A 123 -3.27 9.61 -8.06
C LYS A 123 -2.54 8.33 -7.71
N LEU A 124 -3.26 7.46 -7.02
CA LEU A 124 -2.87 6.09 -6.73
C LEU A 124 -3.88 5.14 -7.38
N VAL A 125 -3.42 4.22 -8.19
CA VAL A 125 -4.23 3.12 -8.72
C VAL A 125 -3.77 1.83 -8.06
N LEU A 126 -4.72 1.10 -7.47
CA LEU A 126 -4.50 -0.24 -6.95
C LEU A 126 -5.21 -1.27 -7.82
N THR A 127 -4.54 -2.40 -8.06
CA THR A 127 -5.09 -3.57 -8.75
C THR A 127 -4.64 -4.87 -8.07
N PRO A 128 -5.38 -5.98 -8.24
CA PRO A 128 -4.95 -7.27 -7.72
C PRO A 128 -3.71 -7.78 -8.48
N ASP A 129 -2.89 -8.61 -7.82
CA ASP A 129 -1.78 -9.27 -8.51
C ASP A 129 -2.30 -10.26 -9.58
N ASN A 130 -3.39 -10.96 -9.25
CA ASN A 130 -4.16 -11.83 -10.14
C ASN A 130 -5.39 -11.10 -10.73
N PRO A 131 -5.43 -10.82 -12.05
CA PRO A 131 -6.54 -10.11 -12.70
C PRO A 131 -7.91 -10.77 -12.51
N ALA A 132 -7.97 -12.09 -12.31
CA ALA A 132 -9.22 -12.83 -12.09
C ALA A 132 -9.97 -12.41 -10.81
N GLU A 133 -9.30 -11.71 -9.89
CA GLU A 133 -9.93 -11.13 -8.70
C GLU A 133 -10.84 -9.93 -9.03
N GLY A 134 -10.61 -9.28 -10.18
CA GLY A 134 -11.66 -8.49 -10.84
C GLY A 134 -12.00 -7.16 -10.19
N TRP A 135 -11.01 -6.35 -9.80
CA TRP A 135 -11.24 -4.98 -9.32
C TRP A 135 -10.13 -4.01 -9.67
N ARG A 136 -10.46 -2.71 -9.66
CA ARG A 136 -9.55 -1.59 -9.81
C ARG A 136 -10.03 -0.47 -8.88
N VAL A 137 -9.13 0.08 -8.06
CA VAL A 137 -9.45 1.23 -7.22
C VAL A 137 -8.54 2.39 -7.57
N THR A 138 -9.12 3.56 -7.78
CA THR A 138 -8.36 4.80 -7.94
C THR A 138 -8.60 5.70 -6.75
N TYR A 139 -7.51 6.25 -6.24
CA TYR A 139 -7.49 7.20 -5.15
C TYR A 139 -6.82 8.50 -5.60
N GLU A 140 -7.15 9.58 -4.90
CA GLU A 140 -6.40 10.82 -4.93
C GLU A 140 -5.72 11.05 -3.58
N ARG A 141 -4.60 11.76 -3.59
CA ARG A 141 -3.92 12.17 -2.35
C ARG A 141 -4.78 13.18 -1.59
N TYR A 142 -4.81 13.07 -0.26
CA TYR A 142 -5.40 14.12 0.60
C TYR A 142 -4.65 15.44 0.48
#